data_AF-A0A9W8IYF3-F1
#
_entry.id   AF-A0A9W8IYF3-F1
#
_cell.length_a   1.000
_cell.length_b   1.000
_cell.length_c   1.000
_cell.angle_alpha   90.00
_cell.angle_beta   90.00
_cell.angle_gamma   90.00
#
_symmetry.space_group_name_H-M   'P 1'
#
loop_
_entity.id
_entity.type
_entity.pdbx_description
1 polymer ?
#
loop_
_entity_poly.entity_id
_entity_poly.type
_entity_poly.pdbx_seq_one_letter_code
_entity_poly.pdbx_strand_id
1 'polypeptide(L)'
;MTGAEKDAAEVFGDLLAQELGDSTPMTDDAWASSLYVDVATPQDVEKFLSDSGEYENGRWTRLPESPTVASELKEPLCELINRILEHLLPSNTQASRLAVDAHANDFKAEAVNGTRHRASPNIVVKASGPSFSLPRGSSLGFSNITTGFDTKLDIQAEDYSHNLAYLTAYAKYMFIQQPNRFFVRSLVITEKRANLFHFDRSGAQYSPLFNIHNEPRMFIRLILGLCAVDERTLGLDDSVQWSVGEDGRKSHGTLTTSTCDGAAITYDLVTSQGPFVRSNLRGRGTTCWTVKNSKGERLIVKDYWTSEGRMAEFELLKEAKGLPGVCQMVSHQDRRVQTKDFRRNSKEGAFHNRIATRIVMKAYGRHIENFSSAEQVLAALRDAIAGHKALLSRNIIHRDVSPNNILLGLPGSDHGDQGVLIDLDIAIRFGDLTRADYKIGTRLFQSLMVLCTFQLSATDVSPHDYLDDLESFFWVFAYLLCVYKADGKPAPPKSSA
;
A
#
# COMPACT_ATOMS: atom_id res chain seq x y z
N MET A 1 17.75 23.40 -20.13
CA MET A 1 18.07 22.43 -19.08
C MET A 1 19.57 22.27 -18.99
N THR A 2 20.14 22.52 -17.83
CA THR A 2 21.55 22.26 -17.52
C THR A 2 21.81 20.75 -17.40
N GLY A 3 23.07 20.30 -17.45
CA GLY A 3 23.41 18.87 -17.30
C GLY A 3 22.89 18.24 -16.00
N ALA A 4 22.94 18.99 -14.89
CA ALA A 4 22.44 18.55 -13.60
C ALA A 4 20.91 18.40 -13.54
N GLU A 5 20.15 19.19 -14.31
CA GLU A 5 18.69 19.08 -14.40
C GLU A 5 18.25 17.84 -15.19
N LYS A 6 19.04 17.44 -16.20
CA LYS A 6 18.81 16.18 -16.94
C LYS A 6 19.08 14.96 -16.07
N ASP A 7 20.21 14.94 -15.36
CA ASP A 7 20.57 13.82 -14.48
C ASP A 7 19.56 13.65 -13.34
N ALA A 8 19.03 14.75 -12.79
CA ALA A 8 17.97 14.69 -11.79
C ALA A 8 16.67 14.12 -12.38
N ALA A 9 16.22 14.60 -13.55
CA ALA A 9 15.00 14.14 -14.20
C ALA A 9 15.06 12.63 -14.57
N GLU A 10 16.22 12.14 -15.00
CA GLU A 10 16.46 10.72 -15.30
C GLU A 10 16.39 9.86 -14.03
N VAL A 11 17.05 10.27 -12.95
CA VAL A 11 16.96 9.60 -11.64
C VAL A 11 15.53 9.61 -11.09
N PHE A 12 14.78 10.71 -11.29
CA PHE A 12 13.37 10.79 -10.91
C PHE A 12 12.48 9.86 -11.76
N GLY A 13 12.74 9.77 -13.06
CA GLY A 13 12.05 8.84 -13.97
C GLY A 13 12.24 7.39 -13.56
N ASP A 14 13.47 6.99 -13.21
CA ASP A 14 13.78 5.63 -12.77
C ASP A 14 13.11 5.29 -11.44
N LEU A 15 13.09 6.22 -10.48
CA LEU A 15 12.39 6.04 -9.20
C LEU A 15 10.88 5.87 -9.39
N LEU A 16 10.28 6.64 -10.30
CA LEU A 16 8.86 6.50 -10.62
C LEU A 16 8.56 5.19 -11.33
N ALA A 17 9.40 4.77 -12.27
CA ALA A 17 9.26 3.49 -12.96
C ALA A 17 9.36 2.32 -11.96
N GLN A 18 10.21 2.41 -10.94
CA GLN A 18 10.29 1.39 -9.89
C GLN A 18 9.02 1.31 -9.02
N GLU A 19 8.37 2.46 -8.74
CA GLU A 19 7.18 2.51 -7.87
C GLU A 19 5.86 2.25 -8.61
N LEU A 20 5.75 2.71 -9.86
CA LEU A 20 4.51 2.72 -10.65
C LEU A 20 4.55 1.78 -11.87
N GLY A 21 5.75 1.37 -12.28
CA GLY A 21 6.05 0.66 -13.53
C GLY A 21 6.25 1.59 -14.72
N ASP A 22 6.50 0.99 -15.89
CA ASP A 22 7.04 1.69 -17.07
C ASP A 22 6.09 2.68 -17.75
N SER A 23 4.79 2.66 -17.40
CA SER A 23 3.83 3.61 -17.95
C SER A 23 2.76 3.99 -16.94
N THR A 24 2.34 5.25 -17.00
CA THR A 24 1.20 5.79 -16.27
C THR A 24 0.21 6.34 -17.30
N PRO A 25 -0.91 5.66 -17.56
CA PRO A 25 -1.84 6.06 -18.61
C PRO A 25 -2.64 7.30 -18.21
N MET A 26 -2.82 8.21 -19.17
CA MET A 26 -3.88 9.20 -19.14
C MET A 26 -5.22 8.55 -19.52
N THR A 27 -6.30 8.93 -18.86
CA THR A 27 -7.66 8.46 -19.18
C THR A 27 -8.32 9.34 -20.26
N ASP A 28 -9.55 8.98 -20.65
CA ASP A 28 -10.43 9.90 -21.35
C ASP A 28 -11.06 10.94 -20.38
N ASP A 29 -11.70 11.97 -20.93
CA ASP A 29 -12.39 13.03 -20.18
C ASP A 29 -13.59 12.51 -19.36
N ALA A 30 -14.17 11.40 -19.82
CA ALA A 30 -15.37 10.85 -19.22
C ALA A 30 -15.08 10.10 -17.91
N TRP A 31 -13.84 9.67 -17.64
CA TRP A 31 -13.48 9.03 -16.37
C TRP A 31 -13.77 9.93 -15.18
N ALA A 32 -13.12 11.10 -15.11
CA ALA A 32 -13.24 11.98 -13.96
C ALA A 32 -14.68 12.50 -13.82
N SER A 33 -15.41 12.68 -14.93
CA SER A 33 -16.83 13.05 -14.95
C SER A 33 -17.76 11.96 -14.39
N SER A 34 -17.36 10.69 -14.45
CA SER A 34 -18.14 9.53 -13.97
C SER A 34 -17.94 9.22 -12.48
N LEU A 35 -16.94 9.82 -11.83
CA LEU A 35 -16.66 9.58 -10.43
C LEU A 35 -17.60 10.37 -9.52
N TYR A 36 -17.93 9.76 -8.37
CA TYR A 36 -18.64 10.42 -7.27
C TYR A 36 -19.96 11.06 -7.68
N VAL A 37 -20.69 10.43 -8.60
CA VAL A 37 -22.00 10.93 -9.05
C VAL A 37 -23.04 10.93 -7.92
N ASP A 38 -22.88 10.05 -6.93
CA ASP A 38 -23.86 9.84 -5.85
C ASP A 38 -23.50 10.55 -4.53
N VAL A 39 -22.39 11.30 -4.46
CA VAL A 39 -21.95 11.93 -3.20
C VAL A 39 -22.76 13.18 -2.82
N ALA A 40 -23.48 13.77 -3.77
CA ALA A 40 -24.42 14.85 -3.57
C ALA A 40 -25.47 14.82 -4.67
N THR A 41 -26.70 15.24 -4.36
CA THR A 41 -27.75 15.32 -5.38
C THR A 41 -27.47 16.47 -6.36
N PRO A 42 -27.83 16.33 -7.65
CA PRO A 42 -27.70 17.45 -8.60
C PRO A 42 -28.40 18.71 -8.10
N GLN A 43 -29.54 18.58 -7.42
CA GLN A 43 -30.30 19.70 -6.87
C GLN A 43 -29.53 20.45 -5.78
N ASP A 44 -28.86 19.74 -4.86
CA ASP A 44 -28.07 20.37 -3.81
C ASP A 44 -26.86 21.09 -4.38
N VAL A 45 -26.21 20.49 -5.40
CA VAL A 45 -25.08 21.11 -6.11
C VAL A 45 -25.52 22.38 -6.83
N GLU A 46 -26.64 22.35 -7.57
CA GLU A 46 -27.18 23.56 -8.22
C GLU A 46 -27.52 24.65 -7.20
N LYS A 47 -28.17 24.26 -6.10
CA LYS A 47 -28.53 25.20 -5.04
C LYS A 47 -27.31 25.84 -4.41
N PHE A 48 -26.25 25.08 -4.16
CA PHE A 48 -24.99 25.64 -3.68
C PHE A 48 -24.40 26.63 -4.69
N LEU A 49 -24.38 26.29 -5.98
CA LEU A 49 -23.86 27.17 -7.03
C LEU A 49 -24.67 28.47 -7.15
N SER A 50 -25.99 28.44 -6.97
CA SER A 50 -26.84 29.64 -7.06
C SER A 50 -26.84 30.50 -5.81
N ASP A 51 -26.83 29.88 -4.62
CA ASP A 51 -27.17 30.58 -3.38
C ASP A 51 -25.94 30.95 -2.52
N SER A 52 -24.79 30.31 -2.74
CA SER A 52 -23.61 30.48 -1.86
C SER A 52 -22.82 31.77 -2.10
N GLY A 53 -22.95 32.39 -3.28
CA GLY A 53 -22.09 33.50 -3.72
C GLY A 53 -20.65 33.06 -4.09
N GLU A 54 -20.35 31.76 -4.04
CA GLU A 54 -19.03 31.21 -4.37
C GLU A 54 -18.79 31.11 -5.88
N TYR A 55 -19.87 31.09 -6.67
CA TYR A 55 -19.82 30.92 -8.11
C TYR A 55 -20.74 31.92 -8.81
N GLU A 56 -20.15 32.87 -9.53
CA GLU A 56 -20.88 33.94 -10.22
C GLU A 56 -20.30 34.15 -11.63
N ASN A 57 -21.16 34.52 -12.58
CA ASN A 57 -20.75 34.83 -13.96
C ASN A 57 -19.91 33.72 -14.62
N GLY A 58 -20.16 32.46 -14.28
CA GLY A 58 -19.44 31.32 -14.81
C GLY A 58 -18.05 31.09 -14.20
N ARG A 59 -17.74 31.67 -13.03
CA ARG A 59 -16.43 31.59 -12.38
C ARG A 59 -16.54 31.44 -10.86
N TRP A 60 -15.54 30.79 -10.26
CA TRP A 60 -15.36 30.74 -8.80
C TRP A 60 -14.84 32.09 -8.31
N THR A 61 -15.64 32.78 -7.49
CA THR A 61 -15.41 34.19 -7.11
C THR A 61 -14.17 34.37 -6.23
N ARG A 62 -13.86 33.39 -5.37
CA ARG A 62 -12.68 33.43 -4.49
C ARG A 62 -11.34 33.27 -5.22
N LEU A 63 -11.32 32.62 -6.39
CA LEU A 63 -10.05 32.27 -7.04
C LEU A 63 -9.49 33.47 -7.82
N PRO A 64 -8.22 33.86 -7.59
CA PRO A 64 -7.60 34.98 -8.28
C PRO A 64 -7.59 34.74 -9.80
N GLU A 65 -7.87 35.78 -10.58
CA GLU A 65 -7.92 35.68 -12.05
C GLU A 65 -6.53 35.53 -12.68
N SER A 66 -5.52 36.14 -12.08
CA SER A 66 -4.15 36.18 -12.60
C SER A 66 -3.15 36.19 -11.43
N PRO A 67 -3.06 35.08 -10.68
CA PRO A 67 -2.09 34.99 -9.60
C PRO A 67 -0.66 35.05 -10.16
N THR A 68 0.27 35.64 -9.41
CA THR A 68 1.67 35.71 -9.82
C THR A 68 2.49 34.54 -9.32
N VAL A 69 2.09 33.95 -8.20
CA VAL A 69 2.70 32.75 -7.62
C VAL A 69 1.64 31.75 -7.16
N ALA A 70 1.94 30.45 -7.25
CA ALA A 70 0.99 29.38 -6.90
C ALA A 70 0.56 29.37 -5.42
N SER A 71 1.30 30.03 -4.52
CA SER A 71 0.92 30.16 -3.11
C SER A 71 -0.30 31.06 -2.89
N GLU A 72 -0.58 32.00 -3.80
CA GLU A 72 -1.77 32.86 -3.75
C GLU A 72 -3.08 32.05 -3.89
N LEU A 73 -3.01 30.82 -4.39
CA LEU A 73 -4.17 29.94 -4.54
C LEU A 73 -4.55 29.20 -3.26
N LYS A 74 -3.63 29.06 -2.30
CA LYS A 74 -3.79 28.12 -1.18
C LYS A 74 -4.96 28.48 -0.26
N GLU A 75 -4.97 29.71 0.25
CA GLU A 75 -6.00 30.18 1.16
C GLU A 75 -7.37 30.27 0.47
N PRO A 76 -7.52 30.89 -0.72
CA PRO A 76 -8.78 30.88 -1.45
C PRO A 76 -9.34 29.49 -1.72
N LEU A 77 -8.49 28.52 -2.09
CA LEU A 77 -8.91 27.14 -2.29
C LEU A 77 -9.30 26.46 -0.98
N CYS A 78 -8.59 26.69 0.11
CA CYS A 78 -8.98 26.13 1.42
C CYS A 78 -10.37 26.62 1.82
N GLU A 79 -10.63 27.92 1.70
CA GLU A 79 -11.93 28.51 1.99
C GLU A 79 -13.04 27.94 1.09
N LEU A 80 -12.80 27.91 -0.22
CA LEU A 80 -13.77 27.38 -1.18
C LEU A 80 -14.10 25.91 -0.88
N ILE A 81 -13.08 25.08 -0.63
CA ILE A 81 -13.27 23.68 -0.26
C ILE A 81 -14.08 23.60 1.03
N ASN A 82 -13.71 24.33 2.08
CA ASN A 82 -14.44 24.31 3.35
C ASN A 82 -15.90 24.73 3.18
N ARG A 83 -16.19 25.73 2.34
CA ARG A 83 -17.56 26.15 2.01
C ARG A 83 -18.35 25.05 1.32
N ILE A 84 -17.76 24.37 0.34
CA ILE A 84 -18.37 23.20 -0.32
C ILE A 84 -18.69 22.12 0.72
N LEU A 85 -17.72 21.81 1.59
CA LEU A 85 -17.88 20.77 2.62
C LEU A 85 -18.96 21.13 3.65
N GLU A 86 -18.99 22.37 4.14
CA GLU A 86 -19.97 22.87 5.11
C GLU A 86 -21.41 22.74 4.60
N HIS A 87 -21.64 22.98 3.31
CA HIS A 87 -22.98 22.99 2.73
C HIS A 87 -23.44 21.61 2.23
N LEU A 88 -22.52 20.78 1.72
CA LEU A 88 -22.86 19.58 0.97
C LEU A 88 -22.44 18.27 1.64
N LEU A 89 -21.54 18.28 2.64
CA LEU A 89 -21.29 17.06 3.42
C LEU A 89 -22.39 16.82 4.47
N PRO A 90 -22.74 15.56 4.75
CA PRO A 90 -23.73 15.24 5.78
C PRO A 90 -23.32 15.77 7.16
N SER A 91 -24.15 16.63 7.77
CA SER A 91 -23.85 17.26 9.06
C SER A 91 -23.99 16.33 10.27
N ASN A 92 -24.64 15.17 10.11
CA ASN A 92 -24.97 14.24 11.20
C ASN A 92 -23.86 13.20 11.48
N THR A 93 -22.61 13.48 11.13
CA THR A 93 -21.51 12.51 11.27
C THR A 93 -20.55 12.93 12.38
N GLN A 94 -20.02 11.96 13.14
CA GLN A 94 -18.94 12.20 14.11
C GLN A 94 -17.58 12.51 13.46
N ALA A 95 -17.46 12.25 12.15
CA ALA A 95 -16.28 12.56 11.36
C ALA A 95 -16.24 14.04 10.97
N SER A 96 -15.07 14.64 11.01
CA SER A 96 -14.84 16.02 10.57
C SER A 96 -13.89 16.08 9.38
N ARG A 97 -14.06 17.12 8.56
CA ARG A 97 -13.22 17.41 7.40
C ARG A 97 -12.90 18.90 7.41
N LEU A 98 -11.63 19.25 7.23
CA LEU A 98 -11.19 20.64 7.18
C LEU A 98 -9.99 20.78 6.26
N ALA A 99 -10.16 21.51 5.16
CA ALA A 99 -9.07 21.91 4.27
C ALA A 99 -8.22 23.01 4.93
N VAL A 100 -6.90 22.80 4.94
CA VAL A 100 -5.91 23.73 5.52
C VAL A 100 -4.66 23.80 4.66
N ASP A 101 -3.95 24.93 4.68
CA ASP A 101 -2.60 25.04 4.13
C ASP A 101 -1.65 24.19 5.00
N ALA A 102 -1.04 23.18 4.39
CA ALA A 102 -0.13 22.27 5.08
C ALA A 102 1.13 22.97 5.60
N HIS A 103 1.63 23.98 4.90
CA HIS A 103 2.85 24.71 5.26
C HIS A 103 2.61 25.63 6.46
N ALA A 104 1.39 26.16 6.60
CA ALA A 104 1.01 26.99 7.74
C ALA A 104 0.68 26.16 9.01
N ASN A 105 0.57 24.83 8.90
CA ASN A 105 0.08 23.95 9.97
C ASN A 105 1.08 22.86 10.39
N ASP A 106 2.39 23.10 10.19
CA ASP A 106 3.49 22.20 10.60
C ASP A 106 3.28 20.73 10.19
N PHE A 107 2.94 20.53 8.91
CA PHE A 107 2.68 19.21 8.35
C PHE A 107 3.90 18.30 8.48
N LYS A 108 3.73 17.19 9.19
CA LYS A 108 4.80 16.22 9.43
C LYS A 108 4.77 15.11 8.38
N ALA A 109 5.63 15.24 7.38
CA ALA A 109 6.04 14.12 6.54
C ALA A 109 7.09 13.28 7.29
N GLU A 110 6.65 12.27 8.05
CA GLU A 110 7.58 11.31 8.67
C GLU A 110 8.37 10.57 7.58
N ALA A 111 9.71 10.57 7.68
CA ALA A 111 10.55 9.88 6.71
C ALA A 111 10.28 8.38 6.76
N VAL A 112 10.06 7.76 5.59
CA VAL A 112 9.95 6.30 5.47
C VAL A 112 11.08 5.78 4.59
N ASN A 113 11.83 4.78 5.09
CA ASN A 113 12.87 4.07 4.33
C ASN A 113 13.93 5.00 3.71
N GLY A 114 14.47 5.94 4.48
CA GLY A 114 15.64 6.73 4.08
C GLY A 114 15.39 7.76 2.96
N THR A 115 14.14 7.99 2.54
CA THR A 115 13.82 9.04 1.58
C THR A 115 14.09 10.42 2.19
N ARG A 116 15.10 11.13 1.65
CA ARG A 116 15.51 12.47 2.11
C ARG A 116 14.53 13.59 1.73
N HIS A 117 13.60 13.34 0.81
CA HIS A 117 12.66 14.37 0.35
C HIS A 117 11.41 14.41 1.22
N ARG A 118 11.19 15.56 1.90
CA ARG A 118 9.92 15.89 2.54
C ARG A 118 8.89 16.17 1.44
N ALA A 119 8.00 15.22 1.21
CA ALA A 119 6.83 15.46 0.36
C ALA A 119 5.74 16.12 1.25
N SER A 120 5.54 17.42 1.10
CA SER A 120 4.45 18.15 1.76
C SER A 120 3.47 18.62 0.69
N PRO A 121 2.18 18.23 0.76
CA PRO A 121 1.12 18.84 -0.06
C PRO A 121 1.04 20.35 0.17
N ASN A 122 0.40 21.09 -0.73
CA ASN A 122 0.13 22.52 -0.51
C ASN A 122 -1.09 22.69 0.39
N ILE A 123 -2.15 21.96 0.07
CA ILE A 123 -3.39 21.92 0.85
C ILE A 123 -3.60 20.47 1.30
N VAL A 124 -4.09 20.27 2.52
CA VAL A 124 -4.54 18.95 2.98
C VAL A 124 -5.91 19.05 3.61
N VAL A 125 -6.66 17.94 3.54
CA VAL A 125 -7.96 17.85 4.21
C VAL A 125 -7.78 17.04 5.48
N LYS A 126 -7.67 17.74 6.62
CA LYS A 126 -7.62 17.15 7.95
C LYS A 126 -8.89 16.35 8.20
N ALA A 127 -8.73 15.14 8.74
CA ALA A 127 -9.82 14.19 8.89
C ALA A 127 -9.84 13.57 10.29
N SER A 128 -11.04 13.40 10.84
CA SER A 128 -11.31 12.47 11.95
C SER A 128 -12.16 11.29 11.47
N GLY A 129 -12.18 10.24 12.28
CA GLY A 129 -12.93 9.01 12.00
C GLY A 129 -12.09 7.77 12.30
N PRO A 130 -12.68 6.57 12.13
CA PRO A 130 -12.06 5.32 12.58
C PRO A 130 -10.71 5.03 11.92
N SER A 131 -10.56 5.34 10.63
CA SER A 131 -9.30 5.11 9.92
C SER A 131 -8.17 6.09 10.24
N PHE A 132 -8.46 7.24 10.86
CA PHE A 132 -7.52 8.35 11.03
C PHE A 132 -6.93 8.44 12.43
N SER A 133 -5.71 8.96 12.56
CA SER A 133 -5.04 9.13 13.85
C SER A 133 -4.05 10.27 13.85
N LEU A 134 -3.97 11.04 14.95
CA LEU A 134 -2.97 12.09 15.08
C LEU A 134 -1.54 11.54 14.96
N PRO A 135 -0.66 12.20 14.19
CA PRO A 135 0.74 11.81 14.12
C PRO A 135 1.45 12.04 15.47
N ARG A 136 2.60 11.40 15.67
CA ARG A 136 3.38 11.59 16.90
C ARG A 136 4.09 12.94 16.85
N GLY A 137 3.83 13.80 17.84
CA GLY A 137 4.53 15.08 17.98
C GLY A 137 4.17 16.15 16.93
N SER A 138 3.05 16.00 16.22
CA SER A 138 2.48 17.03 15.35
C SER A 138 0.95 16.91 15.37
N SER A 139 0.24 17.95 14.96
CA SER A 139 -1.20 17.97 14.81
C SER A 139 -1.67 17.51 13.41
N LEU A 140 -0.76 17.38 12.44
CA LEU A 140 -1.09 17.16 11.04
C LEU A 140 -0.03 16.32 10.31
N GLY A 141 -0.47 15.31 9.57
CA GLY A 141 0.41 14.40 8.83
C GLY A 141 -0.38 13.43 7.97
N PHE A 142 0.31 12.52 7.28
CA PHE A 142 -0.36 11.58 6.38
C PHE A 142 -1.30 10.60 7.10
N SER A 143 -1.21 10.42 8.42
CA SER A 143 -2.11 9.54 9.20
C SER A 143 -3.49 10.14 9.50
N ASN A 144 -3.69 11.45 9.35
CA ASN A 144 -4.95 12.14 9.68
C ASN A 144 -5.47 13.08 8.57
N ILE A 145 -5.23 12.73 7.31
CA ILE A 145 -5.75 13.46 6.16
C ILE A 145 -6.49 12.53 5.19
N THR A 146 -7.56 12.98 4.53
CA THR A 146 -8.20 12.20 3.46
C THR A 146 -7.42 12.25 2.16
N THR A 147 -6.86 13.42 1.84
CA THR A 147 -6.12 13.71 0.61
C THR A 147 -5.20 14.92 0.83
N GLY A 148 -4.22 15.08 -0.06
CA GLY A 148 -3.50 16.34 -0.27
C GLY A 148 -3.78 16.88 -1.67
N PHE A 149 -3.81 18.19 -1.83
CA PHE A 149 -3.87 18.88 -3.11
C PHE A 149 -2.60 19.70 -3.33
N ASP A 150 -2.13 19.75 -4.57
CA ASP A 150 -1.01 20.60 -4.96
C ASP A 150 -1.51 21.77 -5.81
N THR A 151 -1.01 22.98 -5.56
CA THR A 151 -1.38 24.17 -6.33
C THR A 151 -0.27 24.52 -7.32
N LYS A 152 -0.65 24.85 -8.55
CA LYS A 152 0.26 25.30 -9.61
C LYS A 152 -0.34 26.50 -10.32
N LEU A 153 0.50 27.31 -10.97
CA LEU A 153 -0.01 28.25 -11.97
C LEU A 153 -0.49 27.48 -13.20
N ASP A 154 -1.49 27.98 -13.91
CA ASP A 154 -2.06 27.27 -15.06
C ASP A 154 -1.04 27.01 -16.17
N ILE A 155 -0.05 27.89 -16.31
CA ILE A 155 1.09 27.74 -17.23
C ILE A 155 2.00 26.55 -16.89
N GLN A 156 1.91 26.01 -15.67
CA GLN A 156 2.71 24.88 -15.16
C GLN A 156 1.88 23.59 -15.07
N ALA A 157 0.58 23.63 -15.38
CA ALA A 157 -0.33 22.51 -15.18
C ALA A 157 0.05 21.25 -16.00
N GLU A 158 0.72 21.46 -17.14
CA GLU A 158 1.04 20.41 -18.12
C GLU A 158 2.37 19.68 -17.84
N ASP A 159 3.07 20.02 -16.76
CA ASP A 159 4.23 19.26 -16.29
C ASP A 159 3.79 17.98 -15.53
N TYR A 160 3.18 17.05 -16.28
CA TYR A 160 2.60 15.83 -15.73
C TYR A 160 3.62 14.94 -15.02
N SER A 161 4.84 14.83 -15.55
CA SER A 161 5.91 14.01 -14.97
C SER A 161 6.30 14.53 -13.59
N HIS A 162 6.47 15.85 -13.46
CA HIS A 162 6.76 16.47 -12.18
C HIS A 162 5.59 16.30 -11.21
N ASN A 163 4.35 16.61 -11.64
CA ASN A 163 3.16 16.46 -10.81
C ASN A 163 2.97 15.01 -10.32
N LEU A 164 3.19 14.03 -11.20
CA LEU A 164 3.12 12.61 -10.85
C LEU A 164 4.17 12.24 -9.79
N ALA A 165 5.39 12.78 -9.86
CA ALA A 165 6.45 12.50 -8.90
C ALA A 165 6.06 12.89 -7.46
N TYR A 166 5.55 14.12 -7.28
CA TYR A 166 5.14 14.61 -5.96
C TYR A 166 3.96 13.84 -5.40
N LEU A 167 2.95 13.60 -6.23
CA LEU A 167 1.74 12.90 -5.82
C LEU A 167 2.00 11.42 -5.53
N THR A 168 2.97 10.79 -6.22
CA THR A 168 3.44 9.43 -5.91
C THR A 168 3.99 9.35 -4.49
N ALA A 169 4.77 10.35 -4.07
CA ALA A 169 5.28 10.40 -2.71
C ALA A 169 4.14 10.52 -1.69
N TYR A 170 3.12 11.37 -1.94
CA TYR A 170 1.96 11.49 -1.06
C TYR A 170 1.20 10.16 -0.94
N ALA A 171 0.91 9.51 -2.07
CA ALA A 171 0.22 8.22 -2.09
C ALA A 171 1.01 7.15 -1.32
N LYS A 172 2.33 7.09 -1.50
CA LYS A 172 3.21 6.17 -0.76
C LYS A 172 3.11 6.39 0.75
N TYR A 173 3.26 7.62 1.22
CA TYR A 173 3.12 7.93 2.65
C TYR A 173 1.72 7.61 3.19
N MET A 174 0.66 7.88 2.42
CA MET A 174 -0.70 7.51 2.80
C MET A 174 -0.88 5.99 2.91
N PHE A 175 -0.40 5.19 1.97
CA PHE A 175 -0.49 3.71 2.08
C PHE A 175 0.25 3.17 3.30
N ILE A 176 1.35 3.81 3.70
CA ILE A 176 2.14 3.39 4.87
C ILE A 176 1.46 3.78 6.18
N GLN A 177 0.96 5.02 6.28
CA GLN A 177 0.38 5.56 7.52
C GLN A 177 -1.13 5.26 7.66
N GLN A 178 -1.79 4.89 6.56
CA GLN A 178 -3.18 4.44 6.49
C GLN A 178 -3.21 3.04 5.84
N PRO A 179 -2.73 2.00 6.56
CA PRO A 179 -2.49 0.67 5.98
C PRO A 179 -3.74 -0.09 5.51
N ASN A 180 -4.93 0.43 5.83
CA ASN A 180 -6.21 -0.09 5.35
C ASN A 180 -6.68 0.60 4.05
N ARG A 181 -5.81 1.29 3.29
CA ARG A 181 -6.18 1.86 1.98
C ARG A 181 -6.07 0.88 0.82
N PHE A 182 -7.09 0.89 -0.05
CA PHE A 182 -7.05 0.29 -1.37
C PHE A 182 -6.53 1.24 -2.45
N PHE A 183 -6.92 2.50 -2.41
CA PHE A 183 -6.47 3.52 -3.36
C PHE A 183 -6.31 4.90 -2.71
N VAL A 184 -5.58 5.78 -3.40
CA VAL A 184 -5.43 7.20 -3.07
C VAL A 184 -5.75 8.00 -4.33
N ARG A 185 -6.52 9.07 -4.19
CA ARG A 185 -6.74 10.06 -5.26
C ARG A 185 -6.35 11.44 -4.76
N SER A 186 -5.91 12.30 -5.68
CA SER A 186 -5.46 13.66 -5.38
C SER A 186 -5.65 14.56 -6.60
N LEU A 187 -5.70 15.88 -6.38
CA LEU A 187 -5.79 16.88 -7.43
C LEU A 187 -4.55 17.76 -7.47
N VAL A 188 -4.11 18.08 -8.69
CA VAL A 188 -3.40 19.33 -8.96
C VAL A 188 -4.43 20.36 -9.37
N ILE A 189 -4.42 21.55 -8.74
CA ILE A 189 -5.40 22.61 -8.97
C ILE A 189 -4.67 23.90 -9.34
N THR A 190 -5.14 24.57 -10.38
CA THR A 190 -4.66 25.90 -10.81
C THR A 190 -5.77 26.92 -10.68
N GLU A 191 -5.49 28.17 -11.04
CA GLU A 191 -6.47 29.24 -11.08
C GLU A 191 -7.58 29.05 -12.13
N LYS A 192 -7.46 28.04 -13.01
CA LYS A 192 -8.38 27.78 -14.14
C LYS A 192 -8.75 26.32 -14.33
N ARG A 193 -7.82 25.39 -14.04
CA ARG A 193 -7.94 23.98 -14.40
C ARG A 193 -7.58 23.07 -13.22
N ALA A 194 -8.01 21.83 -13.29
CA ALA A 194 -7.60 20.81 -12.33
C ALA A 194 -7.32 19.48 -13.03
N ASN A 195 -6.49 18.66 -12.37
CA ASN A 195 -6.07 17.36 -12.87
C ASN A 195 -6.18 16.30 -11.78
N LEU A 196 -6.91 15.21 -12.05
CA LEU A 196 -7.13 14.12 -11.09
C LEU A 196 -6.10 13.01 -11.28
N PHE A 197 -5.44 12.64 -10.20
CA PHE A 197 -4.54 11.48 -10.13
C PHE A 197 -5.13 10.39 -9.26
N HIS A 198 -4.91 9.14 -9.65
CA HIS A 198 -5.30 7.94 -8.91
C HIS A 198 -4.13 6.98 -8.78
N PHE A 199 -3.95 6.45 -7.57
CA PHE A 199 -2.91 5.52 -7.19
C PHE A 199 -3.53 4.31 -6.51
N ASP A 200 -3.16 3.12 -6.96
CA ASP A 200 -3.56 1.85 -6.35
C ASP A 200 -2.46 0.80 -6.56
N ARG A 201 -2.73 -0.47 -6.24
CA ARG A 201 -1.71 -1.52 -6.36
C ARG A 201 -1.36 -1.91 -7.79
N SER A 202 -2.09 -1.44 -8.80
CA SER A 202 -1.76 -1.58 -10.22
C SER A 202 -0.92 -0.41 -10.77
N GLY A 203 -0.56 0.58 -9.95
CA GLY A 203 0.26 1.74 -10.33
C GLY A 203 -0.51 3.05 -10.22
N ALA A 204 -0.37 3.92 -11.20
CA ALA A 204 -1.12 5.19 -11.27
C ALA A 204 -1.94 5.32 -12.57
N GLN A 205 -2.85 6.29 -12.61
CA GLN A 205 -3.46 6.86 -13.81
C GLN A 205 -3.90 8.30 -13.51
N TYR A 206 -4.10 9.12 -14.54
CA TYR A 206 -4.56 10.50 -14.36
C TYR A 206 -5.54 10.92 -15.46
N SER A 207 -6.40 11.89 -15.15
CA SER A 207 -7.34 12.46 -16.11
C SER A 207 -6.64 13.45 -17.06
N PRO A 208 -7.30 13.92 -18.13
CA PRO A 208 -6.92 15.18 -18.75
C PRO A 208 -7.16 16.36 -17.80
N LEU A 209 -6.54 17.50 -18.09
CA LEU A 209 -6.88 18.78 -17.43
C LEU A 209 -8.29 19.21 -17.82
N PHE A 210 -9.13 19.55 -16.84
CA PHE A 210 -10.47 20.11 -17.08
C PHE A 210 -10.58 21.51 -16.47
N ASN A 211 -11.40 22.36 -17.07
CA ASN A 211 -11.59 23.74 -16.60
C ASN A 211 -12.60 23.75 -15.43
N ILE A 212 -12.14 24.16 -14.24
CA ILE A 212 -12.96 24.13 -13.01
C ILE A 212 -14.10 25.15 -13.02
N HIS A 213 -13.99 26.19 -13.86
CA HIS A 213 -15.02 27.21 -14.02
C HIS A 213 -16.10 26.76 -15.00
N ASN A 214 -15.73 26.10 -16.09
CA ASN A 214 -16.69 25.57 -17.06
C ASN A 214 -17.41 24.32 -16.53
N GLU A 215 -16.72 23.54 -15.68
CA GLU A 215 -17.22 22.28 -15.12
C GLU A 215 -17.35 22.32 -13.58
N PRO A 216 -18.13 23.27 -13.00
CA PRO A 216 -18.16 23.47 -11.56
C PRO A 216 -18.80 22.29 -10.82
N ARG A 217 -19.77 21.62 -11.44
CA ARG A 217 -20.42 20.41 -10.92
C ARG A 217 -19.44 19.26 -10.77
N MET A 218 -18.56 19.08 -11.76
CA MET A 218 -17.52 18.06 -11.71
C MET A 218 -16.49 18.40 -10.62
N PHE A 219 -16.07 19.65 -10.53
CA PHE A 219 -15.16 20.11 -9.49
C PHE A 219 -15.71 19.84 -8.08
N ILE A 220 -16.96 20.25 -7.80
CA ILE A 220 -17.64 19.97 -6.52
C ILE A 220 -17.66 18.47 -6.22
N ARG A 221 -18.11 17.62 -7.17
CA ARG A 221 -18.19 16.16 -6.96
C ARG A 221 -16.83 15.54 -6.63
N LEU A 222 -15.77 15.97 -7.31
CA LEU A 222 -14.41 15.50 -7.02
C LEU A 222 -13.97 15.92 -5.61
N ILE A 223 -14.19 17.18 -5.21
CA ILE A 223 -13.89 17.65 -3.85
C ILE A 223 -14.65 16.82 -2.81
N LEU A 224 -15.96 16.63 -3.00
CA LEU A 224 -16.78 15.85 -2.07
C LEU A 224 -16.33 14.39 -1.98
N GLY A 225 -16.05 13.74 -3.11
CA GLY A 225 -15.55 12.36 -3.13
C GLY A 225 -14.20 12.19 -2.45
N LEU A 226 -13.28 13.15 -2.64
CA LEU A 226 -11.96 13.19 -2.00
C LEU A 226 -12.01 13.54 -0.50
N CYS A 227 -13.17 14.03 -0.03
CA CYS A 227 -13.42 14.41 1.35
C CYS A 227 -14.54 13.58 2.00
N ALA A 228 -15.00 12.51 1.35
CA ALA A 228 -16.17 11.75 1.78
C ALA A 228 -16.06 11.26 3.23
N VAL A 229 -17.21 11.10 3.89
CA VAL A 229 -17.26 10.48 5.22
C VAL A 229 -17.27 8.96 5.12
N ASP A 230 -17.88 8.43 4.06
CA ASP A 230 -17.87 7.01 3.73
C ASP A 230 -16.44 6.53 3.39
N GLU A 231 -15.97 5.54 4.14
CA GLU A 231 -14.60 5.04 4.04
C GLU A 231 -14.34 4.35 2.69
N ARG A 232 -15.32 3.60 2.16
CA ARG A 232 -15.18 2.91 0.86
C ARG A 232 -15.03 3.91 -0.28
N THR A 233 -15.78 5.01 -0.25
CA THR A 233 -15.69 6.11 -1.22
C THR A 233 -14.30 6.76 -1.20
N LEU A 234 -13.69 6.92 -0.01
CA LEU A 234 -12.32 7.41 0.14
C LEU A 234 -11.22 6.41 -0.28
N GLY A 235 -11.60 5.16 -0.55
CA GLY A 235 -10.68 4.08 -0.84
C GLY A 235 -10.09 3.43 0.41
N LEU A 236 -10.74 3.54 1.56
CA LEU A 236 -10.41 2.86 2.81
C LEU A 236 -11.20 1.55 2.95
N ASP A 237 -10.60 0.60 3.65
CA ASP A 237 -11.19 -0.67 4.02
C ASP A 237 -11.94 -0.55 5.35
N ASP A 238 -13.26 -0.45 5.25
CA ASP A 238 -14.17 -0.37 6.39
C ASP A 238 -14.23 -1.65 7.24
N SER A 239 -13.60 -2.75 6.82
CA SER A 239 -13.52 -3.96 7.64
C SER A 239 -12.46 -3.86 8.73
N VAL A 240 -11.60 -2.83 8.67
CA VAL A 240 -10.61 -2.52 9.72
C VAL A 240 -11.00 -1.20 10.36
N GLN A 241 -11.38 -1.26 11.64
CA GLN A 241 -11.92 -0.12 12.37
C GLN A 241 -11.08 0.17 13.60
N TRP A 242 -10.96 1.44 13.98
CA TRP A 242 -10.33 1.83 15.24
C TRP A 242 -11.18 2.79 16.04
N SER A 243 -11.08 2.67 17.36
CA SER A 243 -11.45 3.75 18.26
C SER A 243 -10.24 4.64 18.53
N VAL A 244 -10.51 5.93 18.64
CA VAL A 244 -9.50 6.93 18.96
C VAL A 244 -9.59 7.23 20.47
N GLY A 245 -8.47 7.18 21.17
CA GLY A 245 -8.37 7.56 22.58
C GLY A 245 -8.39 9.08 22.78
N GLU A 246 -8.38 9.51 24.04
CA GLU A 246 -8.38 10.94 24.40
C GLU A 246 -7.17 11.71 23.84
N ASP A 247 -6.05 11.02 23.58
CA ASP A 247 -4.84 11.61 22.98
C ASP A 247 -4.94 11.78 21.45
N GLY A 248 -6.10 11.47 20.84
CA GLY A 248 -6.33 11.54 19.41
C GLY A 248 -5.64 10.44 18.60
N ARG A 249 -5.18 9.35 19.25
CA ARG A 249 -4.54 8.21 18.59
C ARG A 249 -5.35 6.93 18.72
N LYS A 250 -5.07 5.98 17.83
CA LYS A 250 -5.73 4.66 17.82
C LYS A 250 -5.45 3.92 19.13
N SER A 251 -6.52 3.62 19.88
CA SER A 251 -6.44 2.97 21.19
C SER A 251 -6.79 1.48 21.09
N HIS A 252 -7.94 1.19 20.49
CA HIS A 252 -8.43 -0.15 20.21
C HIS A 252 -8.82 -0.23 18.73
N GLY A 253 -8.78 -1.43 18.16
CA GLY A 253 -9.22 -1.65 16.80
C GLY A 253 -9.69 -3.06 16.57
N THR A 254 -10.51 -3.23 15.57
CA THR A 254 -11.08 -4.51 15.16
C THR A 254 -10.83 -4.74 13.69
N LEU A 255 -10.76 -6.02 13.32
CA LEU A 255 -10.70 -6.47 11.95
C LEU A 255 -11.78 -7.52 11.73
N THR A 256 -12.70 -7.23 10.83
CA THR A 256 -13.79 -8.14 10.45
C THR A 256 -13.46 -8.81 9.11
N THR A 257 -13.75 -10.10 9.02
CA THR A 257 -13.61 -10.90 7.80
C THR A 257 -14.75 -11.91 7.73
N SER A 258 -14.90 -12.59 6.61
CA SER A 258 -15.83 -13.71 6.49
C SER A 258 -15.08 -15.04 6.47
N THR A 259 -15.69 -16.07 7.02
CA THR A 259 -15.30 -17.47 6.82
C THR A 259 -15.72 -17.98 5.44
N CYS A 260 -15.26 -19.18 5.09
CA CYS A 260 -15.60 -19.82 3.81
C CYS A 260 -17.11 -20.06 3.62
N ASP A 261 -17.89 -20.18 4.70
CA ASP A 261 -19.36 -20.29 4.71
C ASP A 261 -20.08 -18.93 4.79
N GLY A 262 -19.33 -17.82 4.75
CA GLY A 262 -19.86 -16.46 4.71
C GLY A 262 -20.14 -15.83 6.07
N ALA A 263 -19.94 -16.56 7.18
CA ALA A 263 -20.16 -16.02 8.52
C ALA A 263 -19.11 -14.93 8.86
N ALA A 264 -19.57 -13.81 9.39
CA ALA A 264 -18.67 -12.74 9.83
C ALA A 264 -17.92 -13.13 11.11
N ILE A 265 -16.61 -12.94 11.12
CA ILE A 265 -15.74 -13.08 12.28
C ILE A 265 -14.99 -11.77 12.49
N THR A 266 -15.01 -11.29 13.72
CA THR A 266 -14.26 -10.10 14.15
C THR A 266 -13.13 -10.51 15.08
N TYR A 267 -11.95 -9.93 14.84
CA TYR A 267 -10.76 -10.08 15.67
C TYR A 267 -10.37 -8.74 16.28
N ASP A 268 -9.79 -8.79 17.48
CA ASP A 268 -9.20 -7.63 18.13
C ASP A 268 -7.79 -7.38 17.60
N LEU A 269 -7.52 -6.17 17.12
CA LEU A 269 -6.18 -5.76 16.70
C LEU A 269 -5.26 -5.61 17.91
N VAL A 270 -4.05 -6.16 17.82
CA VAL A 270 -2.99 -5.93 18.81
C VAL A 270 -2.30 -4.60 18.48
N THR A 271 -2.92 -3.50 18.90
CA THR A 271 -2.50 -2.12 18.59
C THR A 271 -1.08 -1.79 19.05
N SER A 272 -0.55 -2.49 20.08
CA SER A 272 0.80 -2.30 20.59
C SER A 272 1.93 -2.75 19.64
N GLN A 273 1.64 -3.62 18.66
CA GLN A 273 2.65 -4.11 17.71
C GLN A 273 2.63 -3.36 16.37
N GLY A 274 1.54 -2.66 16.05
CA GLY A 274 1.32 -2.08 14.72
C GLY A 274 1.27 -3.15 13.61
N PRO A 275 0.74 -2.81 12.41
CA PRO A 275 0.86 -3.70 11.27
C PRO A 275 2.27 -3.64 10.67
N PHE A 276 2.71 -4.77 10.12
CA PHE A 276 3.80 -4.77 9.16
C PHE A 276 3.25 -4.31 7.80
N VAL A 277 3.94 -3.37 7.13
CA VAL A 277 3.49 -2.79 5.86
C VAL A 277 4.66 -2.73 4.88
N ARG A 278 4.50 -3.31 3.68
CA ARG A 278 5.46 -3.12 2.58
C ARG A 278 5.28 -1.74 1.94
N SER A 279 6.38 -1.03 1.69
CA SER A 279 6.37 0.37 1.25
C SER A 279 6.14 0.59 -0.24
N ASN A 280 6.26 -0.44 -1.08
CA ASN A 280 6.08 -0.31 -2.53
C ASN A 280 4.64 0.07 -2.85
N LEU A 281 4.43 1.01 -3.78
CA LEU A 281 3.10 1.45 -4.17
C LEU A 281 2.40 0.38 -5.02
N ARG A 282 3.00 0.02 -6.16
CA ARG A 282 2.53 -1.05 -7.05
C ARG A 282 2.97 -2.42 -6.55
N GLY A 283 2.16 -3.45 -6.84
CA GLY A 283 2.52 -4.84 -6.60
C GLY A 283 1.66 -5.49 -5.53
N ARG A 284 2.29 -6.29 -4.66
CA ARG A 284 1.60 -7.09 -3.63
C ARG A 284 1.03 -6.24 -2.50
N GLY A 285 1.69 -5.13 -2.14
CA GLY A 285 1.22 -4.22 -1.09
C GLY A 285 0.95 -4.90 0.25
N THR A 286 1.74 -5.92 0.61
CA THR A 286 1.46 -6.80 1.76
C THR A 286 1.38 -6.02 3.07
N THR A 287 0.29 -6.24 3.80
CA THR A 287 0.06 -5.73 5.15
C THR A 287 -0.28 -6.90 6.07
N CYS A 288 0.48 -7.08 7.15
CA CYS A 288 0.23 -8.13 8.14
C CYS A 288 -0.21 -7.52 9.47
N TRP A 289 -1.41 -7.89 9.92
CA TRP A 289 -2.00 -7.48 11.17
C TRP A 289 -1.82 -8.57 12.22
N THR A 290 -1.36 -8.20 13.41
CA THR A 290 -1.46 -9.11 14.56
C THR A 290 -2.82 -8.94 15.22
N VAL A 291 -3.56 -10.04 15.38
CA VAL A 291 -4.91 -10.02 15.95
C VAL A 291 -5.08 -11.06 17.05
N LYS A 292 -6.14 -10.92 17.84
CA LYS A 292 -6.63 -11.92 18.80
C LYS A 292 -8.07 -12.31 18.49
N ASN A 293 -8.39 -13.60 18.60
CA ASN A 293 -9.77 -14.06 18.55
C ASN A 293 -10.46 -13.94 19.92
N SER A 294 -11.74 -14.32 19.99
CA SER A 294 -12.54 -14.29 21.22
C SER A 294 -12.01 -15.18 22.36
N LYS A 295 -11.12 -16.14 22.06
CA LYS A 295 -10.43 -16.98 23.05
C LYS A 295 -9.09 -16.40 23.50
N GLY A 296 -8.70 -15.24 22.96
CA GLY A 296 -7.41 -14.60 23.21
C GLY A 296 -6.24 -15.22 22.43
N GLU A 297 -6.50 -16.16 21.51
CA GLU A 297 -5.46 -16.77 20.69
C GLU A 297 -4.92 -15.75 19.67
N ARG A 298 -3.60 -15.65 19.59
CA ARG A 298 -2.91 -14.75 18.67
C ARG A 298 -2.90 -15.35 17.25
N LEU A 299 -3.28 -14.54 16.27
CA LEU A 299 -3.30 -14.88 14.85
C LEU A 299 -2.65 -13.76 14.03
N ILE A 300 -2.33 -14.07 12.78
CA ILE A 300 -1.87 -13.09 11.79
C ILE A 300 -2.91 -12.98 10.68
N VAL A 301 -3.32 -11.76 10.35
CA VAL A 301 -4.14 -11.49 9.16
C VAL A 301 -3.24 -10.85 8.11
N LYS A 302 -3.09 -11.49 6.95
CA LYS A 302 -2.29 -11.00 5.81
C LYS A 302 -3.22 -10.48 4.72
N ASP A 303 -3.15 -9.17 4.47
CA ASP A 303 -3.77 -8.52 3.32
C ASP A 303 -2.74 -8.31 2.22
N TYR A 304 -3.06 -8.70 0.99
CA TYR A 304 -2.17 -8.53 -0.16
C TYR A 304 -2.94 -8.52 -1.48
N TRP A 305 -2.24 -8.20 -2.56
CA TRP A 305 -2.80 -8.03 -3.89
C TRP A 305 -2.20 -8.99 -4.90
N THR A 306 -3.04 -9.84 -5.47
CA THR A 306 -2.66 -10.85 -6.47
C THR A 306 -2.94 -10.33 -7.87
N SER A 307 -2.00 -10.49 -8.81
CA SER A 307 -2.28 -10.19 -10.23
C SER A 307 -3.35 -11.15 -10.75
N GLU A 308 -4.33 -10.63 -11.50
CA GLU A 308 -5.37 -11.47 -12.12
C GLU A 308 -4.72 -12.56 -13.00
N GLY A 309 -5.22 -13.79 -12.88
CA GLY A 309 -4.69 -14.97 -13.57
C GLY A 309 -3.53 -15.69 -12.86
N ARG A 310 -2.93 -15.12 -11.80
CA ARG A 310 -1.97 -15.87 -10.97
C ARG A 310 -2.69 -16.75 -9.94
N MET A 311 -2.07 -17.88 -9.63
CA MET A 311 -2.46 -18.72 -8.50
C MET A 311 -2.29 -17.92 -7.20
N ALA A 312 -3.34 -17.85 -6.40
CA ALA A 312 -3.30 -17.14 -5.12
C ALA A 312 -2.69 -18.03 -4.02
N GLU A 313 -1.96 -17.40 -3.10
CA GLU A 313 -1.29 -18.07 -1.97
C GLU A 313 -2.25 -18.96 -1.16
N PHE A 314 -3.49 -18.51 -0.93
CA PHE A 314 -4.44 -19.29 -0.14
C PHE A 314 -4.79 -20.64 -0.77
N GLU A 315 -4.69 -20.80 -2.09
CA GLU A 315 -4.89 -22.10 -2.76
C GLU A 315 -3.75 -23.06 -2.42
N LEU A 316 -2.51 -22.58 -2.43
CA LEU A 316 -1.34 -23.37 -2.01
C LEU A 316 -1.42 -23.72 -0.51
N LEU A 317 -1.88 -22.79 0.33
CA LEU A 317 -2.05 -23.02 1.76
C LEU A 317 -3.18 -24.01 2.10
N LYS A 318 -4.22 -24.12 1.28
CA LYS A 318 -5.24 -25.19 1.44
C LYS A 318 -4.59 -26.57 1.33
N GLU A 319 -3.66 -26.73 0.39
CA GLU A 319 -2.95 -27.98 0.19
C GLU A 319 -1.85 -28.21 1.23
N ALA A 320 -1.19 -27.15 1.69
CA ALA A 320 -0.22 -27.23 2.78
C ALA A 320 -0.84 -27.50 4.17
N LYS A 321 -2.16 -27.60 4.26
CA LYS A 321 -2.88 -27.86 5.52
C LYS A 321 -2.39 -29.16 6.17
N GLY A 322 -1.96 -29.04 7.42
CA GLY A 322 -1.48 -30.15 8.24
C GLY A 322 -0.03 -30.56 8.00
N LEU A 323 0.69 -29.89 7.09
CA LEU A 323 2.12 -30.16 6.91
C LEU A 323 2.94 -29.55 8.08
N PRO A 324 3.80 -30.33 8.76
CA PRO A 324 4.69 -29.81 9.78
C PRO A 324 5.73 -28.87 9.16
N GLY A 325 6.15 -27.86 9.91
CA GLY A 325 7.17 -26.91 9.48
C GLY A 325 6.69 -25.93 8.40
N VAL A 326 5.36 -25.84 8.17
CA VAL A 326 4.74 -24.94 7.19
C VAL A 326 3.58 -24.16 7.82
N CYS A 327 3.45 -22.90 7.43
CA CYS A 327 2.41 -22.01 7.91
C CYS A 327 0.99 -22.57 7.69
N GLN A 328 0.15 -22.48 8.72
CA GLN A 328 -1.22 -22.99 8.69
C GLN A 328 -2.23 -21.85 8.53
N MET A 329 -2.99 -21.90 7.44
CA MET A 329 -4.14 -21.02 7.20
C MET A 329 -5.34 -21.46 8.04
N VAL A 330 -6.00 -20.48 8.64
CA VAL A 330 -7.26 -20.63 9.39
C VAL A 330 -8.46 -20.37 8.49
N SER A 331 -8.46 -19.25 7.77
CA SER A 331 -9.51 -18.85 6.83
C SER A 331 -8.95 -17.87 5.80
N HIS A 332 -9.71 -17.59 4.75
CA HIS A 332 -9.37 -16.56 3.76
C HIS A 332 -10.63 -15.88 3.24
N GLN A 333 -10.44 -14.67 2.72
CA GLN A 333 -11.43 -13.92 1.97
C GLN A 333 -10.77 -13.44 0.68
N ASP A 334 -11.16 -14.05 -0.43
CA ASP A 334 -10.73 -13.63 -1.76
C ASP A 334 -11.65 -12.54 -2.33
N ARG A 335 -11.16 -11.81 -3.35
CA ARG A 335 -11.91 -10.84 -4.15
C ARG A 335 -12.62 -9.77 -3.33
N ARG A 336 -11.94 -9.24 -2.31
CA ARG A 336 -12.48 -8.17 -1.46
C ARG A 336 -12.80 -6.92 -2.27
N VAL A 337 -11.87 -6.55 -3.14
CA VAL A 337 -11.98 -5.54 -4.19
C VAL A 337 -10.97 -5.87 -5.29
N GLN A 338 -11.05 -5.21 -6.45
CA GLN A 338 -10.04 -5.31 -7.51
C GLN A 338 -9.77 -3.94 -8.13
N THR A 339 -8.54 -3.71 -8.60
CA THR A 339 -8.10 -2.39 -9.08
C THR A 339 -8.88 -1.91 -10.31
N LYS A 340 -9.35 -2.83 -11.16
CA LYS A 340 -10.21 -2.45 -12.30
C LYS A 340 -11.56 -1.85 -11.90
N ASP A 341 -12.04 -2.07 -10.67
CA ASP A 341 -13.28 -1.45 -10.18
C ASP A 341 -13.10 0.05 -9.87
N PHE A 342 -11.87 0.49 -9.64
CA PHE A 342 -11.55 1.89 -9.30
C PHE A 342 -11.00 2.69 -10.49
N ARG A 343 -10.67 1.99 -11.58
CA ARG A 343 -9.99 2.50 -12.76
C ARG A 343 -10.94 2.57 -13.96
N ARG A 344 -10.50 3.26 -15.00
CA ARG A 344 -11.13 3.21 -16.33
C ARG A 344 -10.08 2.73 -17.32
N ASN A 345 -10.43 1.71 -18.09
CA ASN A 345 -9.55 1.20 -19.13
C ASN A 345 -9.49 2.22 -20.26
N SER A 346 -8.37 2.93 -20.41
CA SER A 346 -8.15 3.78 -21.58
C SER A 346 -7.75 2.95 -22.82
N LYS A 347 -7.09 1.81 -22.62
CA LYS A 347 -6.71 0.81 -23.64
C LYS A 347 -6.65 -0.59 -23.03
N GLU A 348 -6.87 -1.63 -23.84
CA GLU A 348 -6.56 -3.02 -23.42
C GLU A 348 -5.09 -3.15 -23.03
N GLY A 349 -4.81 -3.82 -21.91
CA GLY A 349 -3.45 -4.00 -21.40
C GLY A 349 -2.80 -2.77 -20.77
N ALA A 350 -3.53 -1.65 -20.59
CA ALA A 350 -2.99 -0.42 -19.98
C ALA A 350 -2.49 -0.63 -18.53
N PHE A 351 -3.01 -1.64 -17.83
CA PHE A 351 -2.49 -2.10 -16.55
C PHE A 351 -2.81 -3.58 -16.33
N HIS A 352 -2.11 -4.20 -15.37
CA HIS A 352 -2.45 -5.52 -14.88
C HIS A 352 -3.43 -5.39 -13.71
N ASN A 353 -4.64 -5.90 -13.87
CA ASN A 353 -5.63 -5.94 -12.81
C ASN A 353 -5.09 -6.74 -11.61
N ARG A 354 -5.41 -6.28 -10.40
CA ARG A 354 -5.03 -6.92 -9.15
C ARG A 354 -6.22 -7.06 -8.25
N ILE A 355 -6.28 -8.18 -7.55
CA ILE A 355 -7.38 -8.59 -6.67
C ILE A 355 -6.86 -8.58 -5.24
N ALA A 356 -7.57 -7.90 -4.34
CA ALA A 356 -7.25 -7.86 -2.93
C ALA A 356 -7.75 -9.12 -2.22
N THR A 357 -6.85 -9.79 -1.51
CA THR A 357 -7.09 -11.04 -0.79
C THR A 357 -6.66 -10.87 0.66
N ARG A 358 -7.41 -11.47 1.59
CA ARG A 358 -7.11 -11.53 3.02
C ARG A 358 -6.96 -12.98 3.46
N ILE A 359 -5.91 -13.31 4.20
CA ILE A 359 -5.68 -14.65 4.76
C ILE A 359 -5.52 -14.52 6.27
N VAL A 360 -6.26 -15.31 7.04
CA VAL A 360 -6.05 -15.48 8.47
C VAL A 360 -5.18 -16.72 8.68
N MET A 361 -4.07 -16.56 9.41
CA MET A 361 -3.04 -17.59 9.61
C MET A 361 -2.75 -17.75 11.10
N LYS A 362 -2.26 -18.94 11.48
CA LYS A 362 -1.71 -19.14 12.82
C LYS A 362 -0.52 -18.19 13.04
N ALA A 363 -0.39 -17.68 14.26
CA ALA A 363 0.78 -16.92 14.65
C ALA A 363 1.89 -17.86 15.15
N TYR A 364 3.12 -17.60 14.71
CA TYR A 364 4.32 -18.33 15.13
C TYR A 364 5.27 -17.40 15.90
N GLY A 365 6.48 -17.89 16.17
CA GLY A 365 7.55 -17.11 16.77
C GLY A 365 8.09 -16.01 15.84
N ARG A 366 9.22 -15.43 16.24
CA ARG A 366 9.90 -14.35 15.50
C ARG A 366 10.66 -14.93 14.30
N HIS A 367 11.11 -14.07 13.39
CA HIS A 367 12.02 -14.45 12.31
C HIS A 367 13.24 -15.19 12.85
N ILE A 368 13.76 -16.13 12.07
CA ILE A 368 14.84 -17.03 12.48
C ILE A 368 16.07 -16.31 13.03
N GLU A 369 16.34 -15.09 12.57
CA GLU A 369 17.43 -14.21 13.05
C GLU A 369 17.33 -13.84 14.55
N ASN A 370 16.17 -14.04 15.17
CA ASN A 370 15.92 -13.74 16.58
C ASN A 370 16.07 -14.98 17.48
N PHE A 371 16.85 -15.96 17.05
CA PHE A 371 17.19 -17.13 17.84
C PHE A 371 17.96 -16.75 19.12
N SER A 372 17.92 -17.59 20.14
CA SER A 372 18.64 -17.39 21.41
C SER A 372 19.74 -18.42 21.66
N SER A 373 19.82 -19.48 20.84
CA SER A 373 20.86 -20.49 20.94
C SER A 373 21.13 -21.18 19.59
N ALA A 374 22.34 -21.71 19.43
CA ALA A 374 22.72 -22.54 18.29
C ALA A 374 21.78 -23.74 18.10
N GLU A 375 21.34 -24.37 19.19
CA GLU A 375 20.39 -25.48 19.14
C GLU A 375 19.04 -25.04 18.55
N GLN A 376 18.53 -23.89 18.95
CA GLN A 376 17.24 -23.39 18.47
C GLN A 376 17.28 -23.08 16.97
N VAL A 377 18.34 -22.40 16.48
CA VAL A 377 18.45 -22.07 15.06
C VAL A 377 18.66 -23.32 14.19
N LEU A 378 19.43 -24.29 14.66
CA LEU A 378 19.63 -25.55 13.95
C LEU A 378 18.35 -26.40 13.91
N ALA A 379 17.60 -26.45 15.02
CA ALA A 379 16.29 -27.11 15.06
C ALA A 379 15.30 -26.43 14.11
N ALA A 380 15.27 -25.09 14.09
CA ALA A 380 14.40 -24.34 13.19
C ALA A 380 14.75 -24.56 11.71
N LEU A 381 16.04 -24.53 11.34
CA LEU A 381 16.47 -24.81 9.96
C LEU A 381 16.12 -26.25 9.55
N ARG A 382 16.37 -27.23 10.42
CA ARG A 382 16.01 -28.64 10.17
C ARG A 382 14.52 -28.77 9.86
N ASP A 383 13.67 -28.17 10.68
CA ASP A 383 12.22 -28.28 10.55
C ASP A 383 11.69 -27.50 9.35
N ALA A 384 12.28 -26.33 9.04
CA ALA A 384 11.95 -25.58 7.83
C ALA A 384 12.34 -26.36 6.55
N ILE A 385 13.50 -27.02 6.51
CA ILE A 385 13.90 -27.89 5.38
C ILE A 385 12.97 -29.10 5.27
N ALA A 386 12.56 -29.69 6.40
CA ALA A 386 11.58 -30.77 6.41
C ALA A 386 10.20 -30.28 5.89
N GLY A 387 9.79 -29.07 6.26
CA GLY A 387 8.59 -28.40 5.75
C GLY A 387 8.67 -28.13 4.25
N HIS A 388 9.82 -27.72 3.73
CA HIS A 388 10.06 -27.60 2.29
C HIS A 388 9.89 -28.93 1.56
N LYS A 389 10.47 -30.01 2.11
CA LYS A 389 10.26 -31.37 1.57
C LYS A 389 8.78 -31.77 1.62
N ALA A 390 8.06 -31.39 2.67
CA ALA A 390 6.63 -31.65 2.78
C ALA A 390 5.83 -30.88 1.71
N LEU A 391 6.16 -29.62 1.43
CA LEU A 391 5.61 -28.84 0.32
C LEU A 391 5.88 -29.50 -1.04
N LEU A 392 7.10 -29.97 -1.26
CA LEU A 392 7.46 -30.68 -2.49
C LEU A 392 6.63 -31.95 -2.69
N SER A 393 6.25 -32.66 -1.62
CA SER A 393 5.33 -33.81 -1.71
C SER A 393 3.92 -33.46 -2.21
N ARG A 394 3.57 -32.16 -2.21
CA ARG A 394 2.35 -31.59 -2.80
C ARG A 394 2.62 -30.83 -4.11
N ASN A 395 3.79 -31.05 -4.70
CA ASN A 395 4.28 -30.36 -5.90
C ASN A 395 4.33 -28.84 -5.72
N ILE A 396 4.76 -28.34 -4.56
CA ILE A 396 4.90 -26.89 -4.30
C ILE A 396 6.39 -26.56 -4.12
N ILE A 397 6.89 -25.59 -4.87
CA ILE A 397 8.25 -25.02 -4.76
C ILE A 397 8.13 -23.59 -4.22
N HIS A 398 8.95 -23.22 -3.23
CA HIS A 398 8.78 -21.98 -2.48
C HIS A 398 9.33 -20.75 -3.21
N ARG A 399 10.54 -20.84 -3.79
CA ARG A 399 11.23 -19.77 -4.55
C ARG A 399 11.66 -18.51 -3.79
N ASP A 400 11.44 -18.43 -2.48
CA ASP A 400 11.84 -17.28 -1.66
C ASP A 400 12.27 -17.68 -0.25
N VAL A 401 13.06 -18.76 -0.16
CA VAL A 401 13.66 -19.15 1.12
C VAL A 401 14.65 -18.07 1.54
N SER A 402 14.35 -17.42 2.67
CA SER A 402 15.17 -16.34 3.24
C SER A 402 14.96 -16.29 4.76
N PRO A 403 15.83 -15.58 5.52
CA PRO A 403 15.66 -15.46 6.97
C PRO A 403 14.32 -14.80 7.37
N ASN A 404 13.75 -13.97 6.49
CA ASN A 404 12.46 -13.33 6.72
C ASN A 404 11.27 -14.31 6.57
N ASN A 405 11.44 -15.37 5.79
CA ASN A 405 10.38 -16.34 5.49
C ASN A 405 10.50 -17.64 6.29
N ILE A 406 11.44 -17.69 7.25
CA ILE A 406 11.55 -18.77 8.23
C ILE A 406 11.29 -18.18 9.63
N LEU A 407 10.23 -18.65 10.28
CA LEU A 407 9.87 -18.28 11.64
C LEU A 407 10.30 -19.36 12.62
N LEU A 408 10.67 -18.95 13.83
CA LEU A 408 10.86 -19.87 14.96
C LEU A 408 9.50 -20.43 15.41
N GLY A 409 9.49 -21.67 15.88
CA GLY A 409 8.36 -22.24 16.60
C GLY A 409 8.08 -21.49 17.90
N LEU A 410 6.85 -21.59 18.39
CA LEU A 410 6.53 -21.09 19.74
C LEU A 410 7.24 -21.93 20.81
N PRO A 411 7.49 -21.38 22.02
CA PRO A 411 8.06 -22.17 23.11
C PRO A 411 7.26 -23.45 23.36
N GLY A 412 7.93 -24.59 23.40
CA GLY A 412 7.31 -25.90 23.58
C GLY A 412 6.68 -26.51 22.32
N SER A 413 6.94 -25.97 21.12
CA SER A 413 6.50 -26.60 19.87
C SER A 413 7.11 -27.99 19.72
N ASP A 414 6.32 -28.91 19.15
CA ASP A 414 6.73 -30.28 18.87
C ASP A 414 7.87 -30.33 17.84
N HIS A 415 8.58 -31.46 17.81
CA HIS A 415 9.56 -31.75 16.77
C HIS A 415 8.87 -31.73 15.40
N GLY A 416 9.41 -30.95 14.46
CA GLY A 416 8.82 -30.70 13.15
C GLY A 416 8.21 -29.30 13.01
N ASP A 417 7.89 -28.61 14.12
CA ASP A 417 7.32 -27.26 14.13
C ASP A 417 8.22 -26.23 14.86
N GLN A 418 9.49 -26.58 15.12
CA GLN A 418 10.45 -25.66 15.74
C GLN A 418 10.96 -24.59 14.77
N GLY A 419 10.76 -24.79 13.47
CA GLY A 419 10.93 -23.81 12.41
C GLY A 419 9.83 -23.95 11.38
N VAL A 420 9.29 -22.81 10.93
CA VAL A 420 8.09 -22.76 10.10
C VAL A 420 8.33 -21.88 8.89
N LEU A 421 8.15 -22.46 7.70
CA LEU A 421 8.14 -21.72 6.44
C LEU A 421 6.83 -20.95 6.27
N ILE A 422 6.94 -19.70 5.84
CA ILE A 422 5.83 -18.81 5.54
C ILE A 422 5.99 -18.22 4.14
N ASP A 423 4.93 -17.56 3.65
CA ASP A 423 4.94 -16.78 2.40
C ASP A 423 5.07 -17.63 1.12
N LEU A 424 3.95 -18.21 0.69
CA LEU A 424 3.87 -19.02 -0.55
C LEU A 424 3.40 -18.17 -1.75
N ASP A 425 3.54 -16.85 -1.72
CA ASP A 425 2.90 -15.95 -2.67
C ASP A 425 3.57 -15.89 -4.06
N ILE A 426 4.83 -16.31 -4.15
CA ILE A 426 5.58 -16.51 -5.40
C ILE A 426 5.93 -17.98 -5.66
N ALA A 427 5.38 -18.88 -4.84
CA ALA A 427 5.54 -20.31 -5.02
C ALA A 427 4.88 -20.77 -6.33
N ILE A 428 5.42 -21.85 -6.90
CA ILE A 428 4.94 -22.46 -8.14
C ILE A 428 4.70 -23.94 -7.96
N ARG A 429 4.09 -24.56 -8.99
CA ARG A 429 3.97 -26.00 -9.05
C ARG A 429 5.26 -26.65 -9.53
N PHE A 430 5.68 -27.71 -8.86
CA PHE A 430 6.76 -28.55 -9.34
C PHE A 430 6.37 -29.16 -10.70
N GLY A 431 7.29 -29.08 -11.66
CA GLY A 431 7.05 -29.49 -13.05
C GLY A 431 6.35 -28.44 -13.93
N ASP A 432 5.99 -27.28 -13.37
CA ASP A 432 5.63 -26.13 -14.19
C ASP A 432 6.85 -25.65 -14.98
N LEU A 433 6.65 -25.26 -16.24
CA LEU A 433 7.73 -24.78 -17.12
C LEU A 433 8.10 -23.31 -16.83
N THR A 434 7.72 -22.81 -15.66
CA THR A 434 8.08 -21.46 -15.19
C THR A 434 9.59 -21.37 -15.02
N ARG A 435 10.22 -20.65 -15.93
CA ARG A 435 11.66 -20.38 -15.94
C ARG A 435 12.12 -19.66 -14.67
N ALA A 436 13.33 -19.98 -14.22
CA ALA A 436 14.00 -19.21 -13.19
C ALA A 436 14.14 -17.73 -13.61
N ASP A 437 14.09 -16.83 -12.64
CA ASP A 437 14.21 -15.38 -12.89
C ASP A 437 14.93 -14.74 -11.71
N TYR A 438 16.10 -14.16 -11.96
CA TYR A 438 16.90 -13.45 -10.96
C TYR A 438 16.14 -12.29 -10.30
N LYS A 439 15.03 -11.81 -10.87
CA LYS A 439 14.16 -10.78 -10.28
C LYS A 439 13.20 -11.32 -9.22
N ILE A 440 13.09 -12.65 -9.06
CA ILE A 440 12.13 -13.30 -8.16
C ILE A 440 12.86 -13.90 -6.94
N GLY A 441 12.37 -13.54 -5.75
CA GLY A 441 12.93 -14.00 -4.47
C GLY A 441 13.96 -13.03 -3.90
N THR A 442 14.49 -13.35 -2.73
CA THR A 442 15.43 -12.51 -2.00
C THR A 442 16.85 -12.70 -2.55
N ARG A 443 17.35 -11.69 -3.27
CA ARG A 443 18.60 -11.76 -4.06
C ARG A 443 19.82 -12.35 -3.37
N LEU A 444 20.03 -12.04 -2.09
CA LEU A 444 21.19 -12.54 -1.32
C LEU A 444 21.17 -14.06 -1.12
N PHE A 445 19.99 -14.68 -1.19
CA PHE A 445 19.76 -16.10 -0.91
C PHE A 445 19.36 -16.89 -2.15
N GLN A 446 19.34 -16.28 -3.34
CA GLN A 446 19.06 -17.01 -4.58
C GLN A 446 20.20 -18.00 -4.88
N SER A 447 19.86 -19.13 -5.51
CA SER A 447 20.84 -20.06 -6.04
C SER A 447 21.71 -19.39 -7.11
N LEU A 448 22.93 -19.91 -7.30
CA LEU A 448 23.82 -19.43 -8.35
C LEU A 448 23.15 -19.54 -9.74
N MET A 449 22.42 -20.63 -9.99
CA MET A 449 21.75 -20.84 -11.28
C MET A 449 20.64 -19.81 -11.52
N VAL A 450 19.82 -19.51 -10.50
CA VAL A 450 18.80 -18.45 -10.59
C VAL A 450 19.45 -17.09 -10.80
N LEU A 451 20.54 -16.79 -10.09
CA LEU A 451 21.27 -15.53 -10.28
C LEU A 451 21.80 -15.41 -11.71
N CYS A 452 22.47 -16.43 -12.26
CA CYS A 452 23.06 -16.38 -13.59
C CYS A 452 22.04 -16.11 -14.73
N THR A 453 20.74 -16.25 -14.49
CA THR A 453 19.70 -15.98 -15.50
C THR A 453 19.74 -14.55 -16.06
N PHE A 454 20.33 -13.56 -15.36
CA PHE A 454 20.47 -12.20 -15.90
C PHE A 454 21.38 -12.13 -17.15
N GLN A 455 22.22 -13.14 -17.36
CA GLN A 455 23.16 -13.23 -18.49
C GLN A 455 22.70 -14.22 -19.57
N LEU A 456 21.70 -15.04 -19.27
CA LEU A 456 21.25 -16.12 -20.15
C LEU A 456 20.15 -15.62 -21.08
N SER A 457 20.11 -16.19 -22.29
CA SER A 457 18.95 -16.01 -23.16
C SER A 457 17.76 -16.78 -22.57
N ALA A 458 16.54 -16.32 -22.83
CA ALA A 458 15.35 -16.95 -22.26
C ALA A 458 15.28 -18.45 -22.57
N THR A 459 15.76 -18.90 -23.74
CA THR A 459 15.76 -20.32 -24.13
C THR A 459 16.74 -21.18 -23.34
N ASP A 460 17.78 -20.59 -22.75
CA ASP A 460 18.82 -21.30 -22.01
C ASP A 460 18.54 -21.36 -20.50
N VAL A 461 17.48 -20.69 -20.04
CA VAL A 461 17.09 -20.66 -18.63
C VAL A 461 16.27 -21.90 -18.29
N SER A 462 16.80 -22.71 -17.39
CA SER A 462 16.09 -23.85 -16.80
C SER A 462 14.91 -23.39 -15.93
N PRO A 463 13.86 -24.21 -15.77
CA PRO A 463 12.86 -24.03 -14.73
C PRO A 463 13.49 -23.97 -13.34
N HIS A 464 12.93 -23.13 -12.46
CA HIS A 464 13.29 -23.12 -11.05
C HIS A 464 12.87 -24.45 -10.42
N ASP A 465 13.76 -25.12 -9.68
CA ASP A 465 13.48 -26.40 -9.06
C ASP A 465 13.67 -26.41 -7.53
N TYR A 466 13.53 -27.57 -6.90
CA TYR A 466 13.67 -27.71 -5.45
C TYR A 466 15.14 -27.63 -4.97
N LEU A 467 16.13 -27.87 -5.84
CA LEU A 467 17.55 -27.73 -5.54
C LEU A 467 17.92 -26.26 -5.39
N ASP A 468 17.29 -25.38 -6.18
CA ASP A 468 17.46 -23.93 -6.02
C ASP A 468 17.03 -23.47 -4.61
N ASP A 469 15.88 -23.94 -4.12
CA ASP A 469 15.42 -23.65 -2.76
C ASP A 469 16.34 -24.27 -1.68
N LEU A 470 16.90 -25.46 -1.92
CA LEU A 470 17.88 -26.08 -1.01
C LEU A 470 19.19 -25.29 -0.95
N GLU A 471 19.66 -24.75 -2.08
CA GLU A 471 20.80 -23.84 -2.10
C GLU A 471 20.49 -22.55 -1.32
N SER A 472 19.26 -22.03 -1.43
CA SER A 472 18.82 -20.91 -0.60
C SER A 472 18.90 -21.20 0.90
N PHE A 473 18.51 -22.39 1.36
CA PHE A 473 18.70 -22.78 2.77
C PHE A 473 20.17 -22.80 3.19
N PHE A 474 21.07 -23.26 2.31
CA PHE A 474 22.51 -23.20 2.56
C PHE A 474 22.99 -21.75 2.73
N TRP A 475 22.54 -20.83 1.88
CA TRP A 475 22.87 -19.40 2.00
C TRP A 475 22.30 -18.77 3.26
N VAL A 476 21.09 -19.13 3.68
CA VAL A 476 20.51 -18.70 4.97
C VAL A 476 21.38 -19.19 6.13
N PHE A 477 21.77 -20.46 6.12
CA PHE A 477 22.63 -21.03 7.16
C PHE A 477 24.00 -20.32 7.23
N ALA A 478 24.66 -20.14 6.08
CA ALA A 478 25.94 -19.44 5.99
C ALA A 478 25.84 -17.99 6.50
N TYR A 479 24.78 -17.28 6.10
CA TYR A 479 24.48 -15.93 6.57
C TYR A 479 24.35 -15.88 8.10
N LEU A 480 23.56 -16.77 8.70
CA LEU A 480 23.36 -16.82 10.14
C LEU A 480 24.67 -17.08 10.90
N LEU A 481 25.52 -17.99 10.39
CA LEU A 481 26.84 -18.26 10.97
C LEU A 481 27.81 -17.09 10.87
N CYS A 482 27.76 -16.32 9.79
CA CYS A 482 28.68 -15.20 9.58
C CYS A 482 28.26 -13.92 10.33
N VAL A 483 26.96 -13.70 10.49
CA VAL A 483 26.40 -12.45 10.99
C VAL A 483 26.00 -12.53 12.46
N TYR A 484 25.79 -13.72 13.02
CA TYR A 484 25.33 -13.89 14.40
C TYR A 484 26.28 -14.79 15.20
N LYS A 485 26.33 -14.54 16.51
CA LYS A 485 26.96 -15.41 17.50
C LYS A 485 26.03 -16.57 17.86
N ALA A 486 26.56 -17.59 18.51
CA ALA A 486 25.79 -18.74 19.00
C ALA A 486 24.68 -18.37 20.00
N ASP A 487 24.74 -17.20 20.64
CA ASP A 487 23.71 -16.67 21.53
C ASP A 487 22.67 -15.78 20.81
N GLY A 488 22.70 -15.73 19.47
CA GLY A 488 21.76 -14.96 18.66
C GLY A 488 22.07 -13.46 18.55
N LYS A 489 23.13 -12.98 19.19
CA LYS A 489 23.52 -11.56 19.07
C LYS A 489 24.29 -11.33 17.77
N PRO A 490 24.14 -10.16 17.12
CA PRO A 490 24.97 -9.80 15.98
C PRO A 490 26.46 -9.91 16.30
N ALA A 491 27.21 -10.52 15.40
CA ALA A 491 28.67 -10.52 15.44
C ALA A 491 29.16 -9.06 15.25
N PRO A 492 30.20 -8.63 15.99
CA PRO A 492 30.75 -7.30 15.79
C PRO A 492 31.25 -7.17 14.34
N PRO A 493 31.09 -6.00 13.69
CA PRO A 493 31.69 -5.76 12.39
C PRO A 493 33.20 -6.03 12.52
N LYS A 494 33.75 -6.86 11.64
CA LYS A 494 35.20 -7.07 11.60
C LYS A 494 35.84 -5.70 11.38
N SER A 495 36.60 -5.21 12.37
CA SER A 495 37.45 -4.04 12.19
C SER A 495 38.35 -4.33 10.99
N SER A 496 38.31 -3.48 9.97
CA SER A 496 39.24 -3.53 8.84
C SER A 496 40.65 -3.49 9.41
N ALA A 497 41.34 -4.63 9.35
CA ALA A 497 42.75 -4.76 9.68
C ALA A 497 43.61 -4.43 8.47
#